data_AF-Q5M584-F1
#
_entry.id   AF-Q5M584-F1
#
_cell.length_a   1.000
_cell.length_b   1.000
_cell.length_c   1.000
_cell.angle_alpha   90.00
_cell.angle_beta   90.00
_cell.angle_gamma   90.00
#
_symmetry.space_group_name_H-M   'P 1'
#
loop_
_entity.id
_entity.type
_entity.pdbx_description
1 polymer ?
#
loop_
_entity_poly.entity_id
_entity_poly.type
_entity_poly.pdbx_seq_one_letter_code
_entity_poly.pdbx_strand_id
1 'polypeptide(L)' 'MDFSNTSCLVLVIAGAKNKMTHPNIARRTAKNYRDSVLVSLTGADHMYESGKFQQKTLRVIEG' A
#
# COMPACT_ATOMS: atom_id res chain seq x y z
N MET A 1 15.87 5.26 8.26
CA MET A 1 15.89 4.03 7.44
C MET A 1 16.38 4.44 6.06
N ASP A 2 17.36 3.73 5.51
CA ASP A 2 17.85 4.00 4.16
C ASP A 2 17.11 3.11 3.16
N PHE A 3 16.22 3.71 2.38
CA PHE A 3 15.39 3.03 1.39
C PHE A 3 16.13 2.79 0.06
N SER A 4 17.31 3.41 -0.11
CA SER A 4 18.07 3.33 -1.36
C SER A 4 18.79 2.00 -1.56
N ASN A 5 19.01 1.24 -0.48
CA ASN A 5 19.62 -0.09 -0.53
C ASN A 5 18.66 -1.20 -0.98
N THR A 6 17.38 -0.89 -1.21
CA THR A 6 16.43 -1.85 -1.77
C THR A 6 16.53 -1.83 -3.29
N SER A 7 17.08 -2.90 -3.86
CA SER A 7 17.28 -3.08 -5.31
C SER A 7 16.13 -3.80 -6.01
N CYS A 8 15.12 -4.27 -5.26
CA CYS A 8 13.95 -4.95 -5.79
C CYS A 8 12.74 -4.03 -5.89
N LEU A 9 11.76 -4.42 -6.72
CA LEU A 9 10.49 -3.72 -6.84
C LEU A 9 9.73 -3.73 -5.52
N VAL A 10 9.24 -2.57 -5.08
CA VAL A 10 8.45 -2.44 -3.86
C VAL A 10 7.00 -2.12 -4.17
N LEU A 11 6.09 -2.98 -3.73
CA LEU A 11 4.65 -2.76 -3.80
C LEU A 11 4.13 -2.16 -2.48
N VAL A 12 3.55 -0.96 -2.55
CA VAL A 12 2.90 -0.28 -1.43
C VAL A 12 1.39 -0.34 -1.63
N ILE A 13 0.67 -1.01 -0.73
CA ILE A 13 -0.79 -1.12 -0.77
C ILE A 13 -1.38 -0.27 0.35
N ALA A 14 -2.34 0.59 0.03
CA ALA A 14 -3.00 1.44 1.01
C ALA A 14 -4.53 1.46 0.83
N GLY A 15 -5.27 1.51 1.94
CA GLY A 15 -6.71 1.75 1.91
C GLY A 15 -7.03 3.22 1.64
N ALA A 16 -7.87 3.50 0.63
CA ALA A 16 -8.23 4.87 0.24
C ALA A 16 -9.01 5.63 1.32
N LYS A 17 -9.68 4.92 2.23
CA LYS A 17 -10.47 5.50 3.33
C LYS A 17 -9.84 5.29 4.69
N ASN A 18 -8.58 4.85 4.75
CA ASN A 18 -7.88 4.59 6.02
C ASN A 18 -7.95 5.82 6.95
N LYS A 19 -8.66 5.69 8.06
CA LYS A 19 -8.82 6.75 9.07
C LYS A 19 -7.71 6.81 10.12
N MET A 20 -6.87 5.77 10.20
CA MET A 20 -5.79 5.65 11.19
C MET A 20 -4.43 6.09 10.65
N THR A 21 -4.21 5.98 9.35
CA THR A 21 -2.96 6.39 8.69
C THR A 21 -3.25 7.40 7.61
N HIS A 22 -2.64 8.59 7.70
CA HIS A 22 -2.82 9.65 6.71
C HIS A 22 -2.38 9.17 5.30
N PRO A 23 -3.17 9.37 4.22
CA PRO A 23 -2.87 8.85 2.88
C PRO A 23 -1.49 9.25 2.33
N ASN A 24 -0.99 10.43 2.73
CA ASN A 24 0.34 10.89 2.37
C ASN A 24 1.48 10.01 2.88
N ILE A 25 1.28 9.21 3.92
CA ILE A 25 2.31 8.27 4.42
C ILE A 25 2.58 7.23 3.35
N ALA A 26 1.56 6.56 2.80
CA ALA A 26 1.73 5.57 1.74
C ALA A 26 2.38 6.17 0.48
N ARG A 27 1.95 7.39 0.10
CA ARG A 27 2.58 8.12 -1.02
C ARG A 27 4.05 8.41 -0.78
N ARG A 28 4.42 8.84 0.44
CA ARG A 28 5.80 9.18 0.78
C ARG A 28 6.65 7.91 0.90
N THR A 29 6.11 6.84 1.46
CA THR A 29 6.77 5.53 1.51
C THR A 29 7.10 5.03 0.11
N ALA A 30 6.15 5.04 -0.84
CA ALA A 30 6.41 4.64 -2.22
C ALA A 30 7.52 5.50 -2.86
N LYS A 31 7.48 6.83 -2.68
CA LYS A 31 8.51 7.74 -3.21
C LYS A 31 9.91 7.55 -2.64
N ASN A 32 10.04 6.93 -1.46
CA ASN A 32 11.35 6.70 -0.86
C ASN A 32 12.10 5.55 -1.54
N TYR A 33 11.38 4.65 -2.21
CA TYR A 33 11.98 3.55 -2.98
C TYR A 33 12.21 3.98 -4.43
N ARG A 34 13.34 3.56 -5.00
CA ARG A 34 13.70 3.84 -6.40
C ARG A 34 12.68 3.25 -7.37
N ASP A 35 12.35 1.98 -7.17
CA ASP A 35 11.41 1.23 -8.00
C ASP A 35 10.23 0.78 -7.13
N SER A 36 9.11 1.49 -7.27
CA SER A 36 7.92 1.17 -6.49
C SER A 36 6.61 1.37 -7.25
N VAL A 37 5.60 0.63 -6.78
CA VAL A 37 4.22 0.74 -7.24
C VAL A 37 3.35 1.03 -6.03
N LEU A 38 2.55 2.10 -6.12
CA LEU A 38 1.54 2.42 -5.12
C LEU A 38 0.16 2.00 -5.64
N VAL A 39 -0.52 1.13 -4.89
CA VAL A 39 -1.91 0.76 -5.16
C VAL A 39 -2.80 1.24 -4.03
N SER A 40 -3.81 2.04 -4.39
CA SER A 40 -4.85 2.46 -3.45
C SER A 40 -6.11 1.63 -3.65
N LEU A 41 -6.49 0.85 -2.64
CA LEU A 41 -7.70 0.05 -2.66
C LEU A 41 -8.90 0.94 -2.33
N THR A 42 -9.71 1.22 -3.36
CA THR A 42 -10.92 2.05 -3.21
C THR A 42 -11.88 1.43 -2.21
N GLY A 43 -12.32 2.23 -1.25
CA GLY A 43 -13.28 1.82 -0.22
C GLY A 43 -12.68 1.03 0.94
N ALA A 44 -11.41 0.60 0.86
CA ALA A 44 -10.72 -0.02 1.98
C ALA A 44 -10.39 1.03 3.05
N ASP A 45 -10.81 0.77 4.27
CA ASP A 45 -10.50 1.52 5.49
C ASP A 45 -9.79 0.55 6.46
N HIS A 46 -9.16 1.09 7.48
CA HIS A 46 -8.52 0.38 8.57
C HIS A 46 -9.53 -0.38 9.46
N MET A 47 -10.83 -0.06 9.39
CA MET A 47 -11.81 -0.61 10.34
C MET A 47 -12.42 -1.98 9.97
N TYR A 48 -12.18 -2.93 10.89
CA TYR A 48 -12.98 -4.07 11.38
C TYR A 48 -13.47 -5.19 10.45
N GLU A 49 -13.76 -4.99 9.18
CA GLU A 49 -14.14 -6.12 8.31
C GLU A 49 -12.89 -6.79 7.74
N SER A 50 -12.21 -7.57 8.58
CA SER A 50 -11.14 -8.46 8.15
C SER A 50 -11.65 -9.37 7.02
N GLY A 51 -10.88 -9.52 5.96
CA GLY A 51 -11.21 -10.38 4.82
C GLY A 51 -11.94 -9.70 3.66
N LYS A 52 -12.68 -8.60 3.87
CA LYS A 52 -13.48 -7.96 2.80
C LYS A 52 -12.68 -7.55 1.57
N PHE A 53 -11.48 -7.02 1.80
CA PHE A 53 -10.58 -6.59 0.74
C PHE A 53 -9.44 -7.60 0.49
N GLN A 54 -9.42 -8.73 1.20
CA GLN A 54 -8.32 -9.71 1.09
C GLN A 54 -8.15 -10.22 -0.34
N GLN A 55 -9.23 -10.62 -1.01
CA GLN A 55 -9.16 -11.09 -2.40
C GLN A 55 -8.68 -10.00 -3.37
N LYS A 56 -9.04 -8.73 -3.12
CA LYS A 56 -8.53 -7.60 -3.92
C LYS A 56 -7.04 -7.35 -3.66
N THR A 57 -6.61 -7.46 -2.41
CA THR A 57 -5.20 -7.38 -2.03
C THR A 57 -4.39 -8.51 -2.66
N LEU A 58 -4.89 -9.75 -2.63
CA LEU A 58 -4.22 -10.91 -3.23
C LEU A 58 -4.05 -10.73 -4.74
N ARG A 59 -5.10 -10.30 -5.46
CA ARG A 59 -4.99 -10.00 -6.90
C ARG A 59 -3.92 -8.97 -7.22
N VAL A 60 -3.76 -7.95 -6.37
CA VAL A 60 -2.73 -6.91 -6.56
C VAL A 60 -1.32 -7.47 -6.30
N ILE A 61 -1.18 -8.48 -5.44
CA ILE A 61 0.09 -9.16 -5.16
C ILE A 61 0.45 -10.15 -6.28
N GLU A 62 -0.55 -10.85 -6.82
CA GLU A 62 -0.36 -11.88 -7.85
C GLU A 62 0.01 -11.29 -9.23
N GLY A 63 -0.37 -10.04 -9.52
CA GLY A 63 -0.03 -9.33 -10.76
C GLY A 63 -1.11 -9.44 -11.83
#